data_AF-A0A356WXD1-F1
#
_entry.id   AF-A0A356WXD1-F1
#
_cell.length_a   1.000
_cell.length_b   1.000
_cell.length_c   1.000
_cell.angle_alpha   90.00
_cell.angle_beta   90.00
_cell.angle_gamma   90.00
#
_symmetry.space_group_name_H-M   'P 1'
#
loop_
_entity.id
_entity.type
_entity.pdbx_description
1 polymer ?
#
loop_
_entity_poly.entity_id
_entity_poly.type
_entity_poly.pdbx_seq_one_letter_code
_entity_poly.pdbx_strand_id
1 'polypeptide(L)'
;ADFFDDETKLYVQRTDNRAVEELWVINSLGERPELETYKYSMPGEEEIGIPQIEVFDIESRERIIMDTDKWEDQDLRANYGNHQTGDYRSNSSDKLYIYRENRTSDKVDILIGNTETGRTEVLLSETSEPYFNWSFQHLGIINDGEEYIWWSERTGWGQLYRYDSEGNLKNRITQGNFVVGDVVKIDTARQTIFFEGYGRDGDHPYYEHLYSVKFDGSNFRHLTSENADHR
;
A
#
# COMPACT_ATOMS: atom_id res chain seq x y z
N ALA A 1 -15.63 -5.29 0.66
CA ALA A 1 -15.80 -6.67 0.16
C ALA A 1 -15.85 -6.49 -1.33
N ASP A 2 -14.83 -7.01 -1.99
CA ASP A 2 -14.45 -6.56 -3.33
C ASP A 2 -14.14 -7.80 -4.16
N PHE A 3 -14.58 -7.79 -5.41
CA PHE A 3 -14.40 -8.91 -6.32
C PHE A 3 -13.00 -8.89 -6.94
N PHE A 4 -12.48 -10.08 -7.24
CA PHE A 4 -11.41 -10.22 -8.23
C PHE A 4 -11.97 -9.99 -9.64
N ASP A 5 -11.10 -9.69 -10.61
CA ASP A 5 -11.53 -9.27 -11.96
C ASP A 5 -12.33 -10.34 -12.70
N ASP A 6 -12.09 -11.61 -12.38
CA ASP A 6 -12.79 -12.76 -12.96
C ASP A 6 -14.13 -13.06 -12.27
N GLU A 7 -14.46 -12.33 -11.20
CA GLU A 7 -15.66 -12.47 -10.37
C GLU A 7 -15.86 -13.88 -9.76
N THR A 8 -14.84 -14.73 -9.77
CA THR A 8 -14.92 -16.10 -9.21
C THR A 8 -14.75 -16.13 -7.69
N LYS A 9 -14.04 -15.13 -7.17
CA LYS A 9 -13.79 -14.93 -5.74
C LYS A 9 -14.05 -13.48 -5.34
N LEU A 10 -14.24 -13.27 -4.04
CA LEU A 10 -14.18 -11.94 -3.43
C LEU A 10 -13.28 -11.98 -2.20
N TYR A 11 -12.67 -10.85 -1.86
CA TYR A 11 -11.91 -10.69 -0.63
C TYR A 11 -12.57 -9.69 0.32
N VAL A 12 -12.36 -9.90 1.62
CA VAL A 12 -12.92 -9.08 2.69
C VAL A 12 -11.82 -8.79 3.70
N GLN A 13 -11.62 -7.52 4.00
CA GLN A 13 -10.94 -7.09 5.21
C GLN A 13 -11.96 -6.95 6.32
N ARG A 14 -11.75 -7.70 7.41
CA ARG A 14 -12.63 -7.72 8.57
C ARG A 14 -11.82 -7.41 9.81
N THR A 15 -12.42 -6.69 10.76
CA THR A 15 -11.82 -6.49 12.09
C THR A 15 -12.71 -7.13 13.14
N ASP A 16 -12.13 -7.98 14.00
CA ASP A 16 -12.81 -8.52 15.17
C ASP A 16 -12.73 -7.53 16.34
N ASN A 17 -13.83 -6.84 16.57
CA ASN A 17 -13.96 -5.82 17.63
C ASN A 17 -14.70 -6.35 18.87
N ARG A 18 -14.85 -7.68 19.04
CA ARG A 18 -15.63 -8.23 20.16
C ARG A 18 -15.06 -7.88 21.54
N ALA A 19 -13.74 -7.82 21.65
CA ALA A 19 -13.02 -7.49 22.89
C ALA A 19 -12.82 -5.97 23.09
N VAL A 20 -12.96 -5.17 22.03
CA VAL A 20 -12.77 -3.72 22.08
C VAL A 20 -13.81 -3.06 22.98
N GLU A 21 -13.41 -2.06 23.75
CA GLU A 21 -14.34 -1.31 24.61
C GLU A 21 -15.26 -0.36 23.81
N GLU A 22 -16.33 0.11 24.45
CA GLU A 22 -17.24 1.07 23.86
C GLU A 22 -16.82 2.50 24.20
N LEU A 23 -16.73 3.35 23.19
CA LEU A 23 -16.73 4.79 23.34
C LEU A 23 -18.15 5.32 23.12
N TRP A 24 -18.43 6.49 23.70
CA TRP A 24 -19.71 7.17 23.54
C TRP A 24 -19.53 8.58 23.04
N VAL A 25 -20.48 9.03 22.22
CA VAL A 25 -20.61 10.41 21.75
C VAL A 25 -22.05 10.87 21.92
N ILE A 26 -22.26 12.18 21.87
CA ILE A 26 -23.60 12.77 21.95
C ILE A 26 -24.03 13.15 20.52
N ASN A 27 -25.10 12.52 20.04
CA ASN A 27 -25.80 13.00 18.87
C ASN A 27 -26.66 14.20 19.28
N SER A 28 -26.28 15.38 18.78
CA SER A 28 -26.95 16.65 19.09
C SER A 28 -27.84 17.17 17.96
N LEU A 29 -28.04 16.37 16.90
CA LEU A 29 -28.82 16.77 15.72
C LEU A 29 -30.32 16.51 15.86
N GLY A 30 -30.75 15.73 16.86
CA GLY A 30 -32.16 15.46 17.18
C GLY A 30 -32.84 16.55 18.01
N GLU A 31 -34.15 16.40 18.24
CA GLU A 31 -34.91 17.32 19.11
C GLU A 31 -34.42 17.33 20.56
N ARG A 32 -33.90 16.18 21.03
CA ARG A 32 -33.19 16.02 22.29
C ARG A 32 -31.87 15.29 22.03
N PRO A 33 -30.79 15.62 22.75
CA PRO A 33 -29.53 14.89 22.62
C PRO A 33 -29.69 13.41 22.98
N GLU A 34 -29.07 12.54 22.19
CA GLU A 34 -29.05 11.09 22.40
C GLU A 34 -27.60 10.60 22.57
N LEU A 35 -27.42 9.54 23.35
CA LEU A 35 -26.12 8.89 23.52
C LEU A 35 -25.94 7.84 22.43
N GLU A 36 -24.87 7.95 21.65
CA GLU A 36 -24.47 6.94 20.67
C GLU A 36 -23.24 6.21 21.19
N THR A 37 -23.29 4.87 21.19
CA THR A 37 -22.18 4.01 21.59
C THR A 37 -21.64 3.23 20.40
N TYR A 38 -20.32 3.07 20.34
CA TYR A 38 -19.65 2.30 19.30
C TYR A 38 -18.30 1.75 19.80
N LYS A 39 -17.81 0.69 19.15
CA LYS A 39 -16.51 0.11 19.47
C LYS A 39 -15.38 1.03 19.01
N TYR A 40 -14.48 1.37 19.92
CA TYR A 40 -13.35 2.25 19.61
C TYR A 40 -12.16 1.90 20.50
N SER A 41 -11.02 1.57 19.88
CA SER A 41 -9.77 1.32 20.58
C SER A 41 -9.06 2.63 20.88
N MET A 42 -8.96 3.01 22.15
CA MET A 42 -8.20 4.19 22.56
C MET A 42 -6.69 3.91 22.61
N PRO A 43 -5.83 4.93 22.38
CA PRO A 43 -4.39 4.77 22.52
C PRO A 43 -4.01 4.25 23.91
N GLY A 44 -3.26 3.14 23.93
CA GLY A 44 -2.77 2.51 25.17
C GLY A 44 -3.63 1.35 25.69
N GLU A 45 -4.78 1.09 25.08
CA GLU A 45 -5.57 -0.11 25.38
C GLU A 45 -4.90 -1.37 24.82
N GLU A 46 -5.03 -2.46 25.57
CA GLU A 46 -4.52 -3.80 25.23
C GLU A 46 -5.47 -4.50 24.24
N GLU A 47 -6.78 -4.45 24.50
CA GLU A 47 -7.80 -5.11 23.67
C GLU A 47 -8.19 -4.23 22.48
N ILE A 48 -7.49 -4.41 21.35
CA ILE A 48 -7.78 -3.71 20.11
C ILE A 48 -8.48 -4.61 19.07
N GLY A 49 -8.98 -3.99 18.00
CA GLY A 49 -9.58 -4.70 16.89
C GLY A 49 -8.55 -5.56 16.16
N ILE A 50 -8.83 -6.85 15.99
CA ILE A 50 -7.92 -7.79 15.31
C ILE A 50 -8.28 -7.87 13.83
N PRO A 51 -7.46 -7.34 12.90
CA PRO A 51 -7.74 -7.42 11.47
C PRO A 51 -7.48 -8.83 10.93
N GLN A 52 -8.30 -9.23 9.96
CA GLN A 52 -8.20 -10.47 9.21
C GLN A 52 -8.52 -10.20 7.75
N ILE A 53 -7.84 -10.91 6.86
CA ILE A 53 -8.16 -10.92 5.44
C ILE A 53 -8.72 -12.30 5.10
N GLU A 54 -9.91 -12.29 4.49
CA GLU A 54 -10.65 -13.48 4.12
C GLU A 54 -10.89 -13.47 2.61
N VAL A 55 -10.83 -14.63 1.98
CA VAL A 55 -11.23 -14.86 0.60
C VAL A 55 -12.40 -15.83 0.59
N PHE A 56 -13.39 -15.54 -0.24
CA PHE A 56 -14.56 -16.38 -0.45
C PHE A 56 -14.62 -16.81 -1.91
N ASP A 57 -14.70 -18.11 -2.12
CA ASP A 57 -14.99 -18.68 -3.44
C ASP A 57 -16.50 -18.72 -3.67
N ILE A 58 -16.95 -18.23 -4.82
CA ILE A 58 -18.38 -18.10 -5.11
C ILE A 58 -19.02 -19.45 -5.45
N GLU A 59 -18.30 -20.33 -6.16
CA GLU A 59 -18.84 -21.62 -6.61
C GLU A 59 -18.86 -22.62 -5.45
N SER A 60 -17.73 -22.81 -4.77
CA SER A 60 -17.60 -23.77 -3.67
C SER A 60 -18.23 -23.26 -2.36
N ARG A 61 -18.41 -21.93 -2.24
CA ARG A 61 -18.83 -21.23 -1.01
C ARG A 61 -17.86 -21.43 0.15
N GLU A 62 -16.61 -21.76 -0.16
CA GLU A 62 -15.57 -21.91 0.84
C GLU A 62 -15.05 -20.55 1.29
N ARG A 63 -14.71 -20.50 2.58
CA ARG A 63 -14.08 -19.35 3.23
C ARG A 63 -12.64 -19.71 3.55
N ILE A 64 -11.72 -18.89 3.10
CA ILE A 64 -10.28 -19.05 3.27
C ILE A 64 -9.78 -17.85 4.06
N ILE A 65 -9.09 -18.10 5.17
CA ILE A 65 -8.47 -17.05 5.98
C ILE A 65 -7.00 -16.97 5.55
N MET A 66 -6.54 -15.77 5.23
CA MET A 66 -5.14 -15.56 4.87
C MET A 66 -4.26 -15.61 6.12
N ASP A 67 -3.20 -16.42 6.07
CA ASP A 67 -2.21 -16.56 7.14
C ASP A 67 -1.32 -15.32 7.18
N THR A 68 -1.68 -14.33 7.98
CA THR A 68 -1.00 -13.03 8.03
C THR A 68 -0.31 -12.75 9.35
N ASP A 69 -0.29 -13.68 10.30
CA ASP A 69 0.16 -13.41 11.67
C ASP A 69 1.70 -13.24 11.73
N LYS A 70 2.16 -12.15 12.35
CA LYS A 70 3.59 -11.95 12.67
C LYS A 70 3.81 -11.01 13.84
N TRP A 71 3.10 -9.89 13.88
CA TRP A 71 3.25 -8.88 14.91
C TRP A 71 1.97 -8.76 15.72
N GLU A 72 2.13 -8.58 17.03
CA GLU A 72 1.04 -8.16 17.90
C GLU A 72 0.48 -6.83 17.37
N ASP A 73 -0.86 -6.74 17.32
CA ASP A 73 -1.59 -5.53 16.95
C ASP A 73 -1.21 -4.93 15.60
N GLN A 74 -0.86 -5.80 14.65
CA GLN A 74 -0.61 -5.40 13.27
C GLN A 74 -1.86 -4.86 12.57
N ASP A 75 -1.65 -3.96 11.60
CA ASP A 75 -2.67 -3.57 10.64
C ASP A 75 -2.48 -4.32 9.31
N LEU A 76 -3.58 -4.49 8.57
CA LEU A 76 -3.62 -5.21 7.30
C LEU A 76 -4.35 -4.39 6.24
N ARG A 77 -3.87 -4.43 4.99
CA ARG A 77 -4.61 -3.92 3.82
C ARG A 77 -4.62 -4.97 2.72
N ALA A 78 -5.82 -5.40 2.33
CA ALA A 78 -6.00 -6.37 1.26
C ALA A 78 -5.85 -5.72 -0.13
N ASN A 79 -5.42 -6.53 -1.10
CA ASN A 79 -5.24 -6.14 -2.50
C ASN A 79 -4.39 -4.87 -2.69
N TYR A 80 -3.31 -4.79 -1.93
CA TYR A 80 -2.40 -3.66 -1.97
C TYR A 80 -1.77 -3.52 -3.38
N GLY A 81 -1.55 -2.27 -3.81
CA GLY A 81 -1.17 -1.92 -5.19
C GLY A 81 -2.36 -1.65 -6.12
N ASN A 82 -3.51 -2.31 -5.96
CA ASN A 82 -4.63 -2.18 -6.92
C ASN A 82 -5.38 -0.83 -6.85
N HIS A 83 -5.26 -0.10 -5.74
CA HIS A 83 -5.92 1.21 -5.56
C HIS A 83 -4.99 2.41 -5.81
N GLN A 84 -3.76 2.16 -6.26
CA GLN A 84 -2.78 3.21 -6.47
C GLN A 84 -2.83 3.69 -7.92
N THR A 85 -2.74 5.01 -8.10
CA THR A 85 -2.71 5.64 -9.42
C THR A 85 -1.60 5.03 -10.28
N GLY A 86 -1.90 4.80 -11.56
CA GLY A 86 -0.91 4.34 -12.53
C GLY A 86 -0.63 2.82 -12.56
N ASP A 87 -1.22 2.02 -11.67
CA ASP A 87 -1.22 0.55 -11.73
C ASP A 87 -2.50 0.06 -12.45
N TYR A 88 -2.32 -0.71 -13.53
CA TYR A 88 -3.41 -1.31 -14.32
C TYR A 88 -3.19 -2.83 -14.43
N ARG A 89 -2.64 -3.44 -13.39
CA ARG A 89 -2.49 -4.90 -13.34
C ARG A 89 -3.84 -5.59 -13.32
N SER A 90 -3.86 -6.82 -13.82
CA SER A 90 -4.99 -7.71 -13.56
C SER A 90 -5.06 -8.05 -12.07
N ASN A 91 -6.26 -8.05 -11.51
CA ASN A 91 -6.54 -8.56 -10.18
C ASN A 91 -7.01 -10.01 -10.29
N SER A 92 -6.08 -10.91 -10.67
CA SER A 92 -6.33 -12.35 -10.72
C SER A 92 -6.72 -12.90 -9.35
N SER A 93 -7.68 -13.83 -9.35
CA SER A 93 -8.17 -14.52 -8.17
C SER A 93 -7.19 -15.57 -7.62
N ASP A 94 -6.04 -15.84 -8.25
CA ASP A 94 -5.04 -16.81 -7.80
C ASP A 94 -4.17 -16.31 -6.64
N LYS A 95 -3.95 -14.99 -6.60
CA LYS A 95 -3.01 -14.34 -5.68
C LYS A 95 -3.61 -13.06 -5.10
N LEU A 96 -3.33 -12.80 -3.83
CA LEU A 96 -3.70 -11.57 -3.15
C LEU A 96 -2.46 -10.89 -2.57
N TYR A 97 -2.22 -9.63 -2.95
CA TYR A 97 -1.17 -8.82 -2.35
C TYR A 97 -1.68 -8.18 -1.06
N ILE A 98 -0.93 -8.32 0.03
CA ILE A 98 -1.35 -7.85 1.36
C ILE A 98 -0.27 -6.95 1.93
N TYR A 99 -0.65 -5.76 2.39
CA TYR A 99 0.21 -4.92 3.21
C TYR A 99 0.00 -5.29 4.68
N ARG A 100 1.10 -5.54 5.40
CA ARG A 100 1.12 -5.79 6.84
C ARG A 100 2.05 -4.80 7.51
N GLU A 101 1.56 -4.08 8.51
CA GLU A 101 2.33 -3.09 9.26
C GLU A 101 2.25 -3.41 10.76
N ASN A 102 3.35 -3.20 11.49
CA ASN A 102 3.33 -3.39 12.95
C ASN A 102 2.70 -2.19 13.68
N ARG A 103 2.31 -2.39 14.94
CA ARG A 103 1.65 -1.36 15.75
C ARG A 103 2.40 -0.01 15.84
N THR A 104 3.73 -0.04 15.81
CA THR A 104 4.58 1.17 15.87
C THR A 104 4.79 1.84 14.51
N SER A 105 4.27 1.25 13.44
CA SER A 105 4.38 1.73 12.05
C SER A 105 5.81 1.93 11.55
N ASP A 106 6.81 1.28 12.15
CA ASP A 106 8.21 1.33 11.72
C ASP A 106 8.63 0.13 10.86
N LYS A 107 7.76 -0.90 10.76
CA LYS A 107 8.00 -2.10 9.96
C LYS A 107 6.82 -2.44 9.09
N VAL A 108 7.12 -2.76 7.84
CA VAL A 108 6.13 -3.11 6.83
C VAL A 108 6.58 -4.38 6.12
N ASP A 109 5.64 -5.30 5.89
CA ASP A 109 5.79 -6.38 4.94
C ASP A 109 4.76 -6.21 3.81
N ILE A 110 5.19 -6.50 2.58
CA ILE A 110 4.30 -6.81 1.46
C ILE A 110 4.27 -8.33 1.33
N LEU A 111 3.09 -8.93 1.42
CA LEU A 111 2.88 -10.37 1.32
C LEU A 111 2.23 -10.71 -0.02
N ILE A 112 2.51 -11.91 -0.52
CA ILE A 112 1.74 -12.56 -1.57
C ILE A 112 1.02 -13.75 -0.93
N GLY A 113 -0.30 -13.73 -0.99
CA GLY A 113 -1.16 -14.79 -0.50
C GLY A 113 -1.69 -15.66 -1.63
N ASN A 114 -1.64 -16.98 -1.45
CA ASN A 114 -2.32 -17.94 -2.30
C ASN A 114 -3.78 -18.06 -1.86
N THR A 115 -4.71 -17.67 -2.73
CA THR A 115 -6.14 -17.55 -2.40
C THR A 115 -6.89 -18.88 -2.32
N GLU A 116 -6.27 -19.99 -2.74
CA GLU A 116 -6.80 -21.37 -2.63
C GLU A 116 -6.48 -21.98 -1.26
N THR A 117 -5.31 -21.66 -0.71
CA THR A 117 -4.77 -22.32 0.49
C THR A 117 -4.70 -21.42 1.71
N GLY A 118 -4.81 -20.11 1.54
CA GLY A 118 -4.63 -19.11 2.59
C GLY A 118 -3.17 -18.86 2.97
N ARG A 119 -2.21 -19.62 2.44
CA ARG A 119 -0.79 -19.43 2.76
C ARG A 119 -0.28 -18.10 2.21
N THR A 120 0.53 -17.40 2.98
CA THR A 120 1.21 -16.18 2.53
C THR A 120 2.72 -16.32 2.60
N GLU A 121 3.39 -15.58 1.74
CA GLU A 121 4.84 -15.43 1.73
C GLU A 121 5.19 -13.94 1.75
N VAL A 122 6.28 -13.60 2.44
CA VAL A 122 6.79 -12.22 2.47
C VAL A 122 7.53 -11.96 1.16
N LEU A 123 7.02 -11.03 0.36
CA LEU A 123 7.65 -10.57 -0.87
C LEU A 123 8.69 -9.47 -0.59
N LEU A 124 8.32 -8.46 0.19
CA LEU A 124 9.20 -7.36 0.58
C LEU A 124 9.06 -7.10 2.08
N SER A 125 10.16 -6.74 2.73
CA SER A 125 10.18 -6.21 4.10
C SER A 125 10.91 -4.88 4.13
N GLU A 126 10.38 -3.95 4.89
CA GLU A 126 10.89 -2.59 5.05
C GLU A 126 10.94 -2.23 6.54
N THR A 127 11.97 -1.48 6.93
CA THR A 127 12.05 -0.82 8.23
C THR A 127 12.37 0.65 8.00
N SER A 128 11.58 1.55 8.61
CA SER A 128 11.81 3.00 8.58
C SER A 128 11.59 3.60 9.95
N GLU A 129 12.55 4.40 10.41
CA GLU A 129 12.47 5.09 11.70
C GLU A 129 12.25 6.60 11.50
N PRO A 130 11.40 7.26 12.30
CA PRO A 130 10.65 6.69 13.44
C PRO A 130 9.39 5.92 13.04
N TYR A 131 8.89 6.11 11.82
CA TYR A 131 7.77 5.38 11.24
C TYR A 131 7.89 5.39 9.71
N PHE A 132 7.07 4.59 9.04
CA PHE A 132 6.93 4.51 7.61
C PHE A 132 5.84 5.47 7.14
N ASN A 133 6.17 6.36 6.20
CA ASN A 133 5.20 7.32 5.68
C ASN A 133 4.14 6.62 4.83
N TRP A 134 2.85 6.90 5.10
CA TRP A 134 1.72 6.37 4.31
C TRP A 134 1.46 7.13 3.00
N SER A 135 1.99 8.35 2.88
CA SER A 135 1.85 9.17 1.67
C SER A 135 2.74 8.62 0.56
N PHE A 136 2.28 8.68 -0.68
CA PHE A 136 3.04 8.32 -1.89
C PHE A 136 3.51 6.86 -1.97
N GLN A 137 3.19 6.03 -0.98
CA GLN A 137 3.52 4.61 -1.03
C GLN A 137 2.93 4.00 -2.31
N HIS A 138 3.78 3.35 -3.06
CA HIS A 138 3.39 2.72 -4.32
C HIS A 138 4.06 1.36 -4.46
N LEU A 139 3.25 0.32 -4.71
CA LEU A 139 3.67 -1.00 -5.15
C LEU A 139 3.16 -1.20 -6.58
N GLY A 140 4.04 -0.97 -7.55
CA GLY A 140 3.77 -1.30 -8.95
C GLY A 140 4.09 -2.75 -9.22
N ILE A 141 3.13 -3.52 -9.74
CA ILE A 141 3.31 -4.93 -10.09
C ILE A 141 3.40 -5.05 -11.62
N ILE A 142 4.51 -5.61 -12.10
CA ILE A 142 4.85 -5.61 -13.52
C ILE A 142 4.70 -7.03 -14.07
N ASN A 143 4.06 -7.14 -15.24
CA ASN A 143 3.84 -8.40 -15.97
C ASN A 143 3.35 -9.54 -15.04
N ASP A 144 2.24 -9.31 -14.33
CA ASP A 144 1.62 -10.31 -13.44
C ASP A 144 2.57 -10.86 -12.34
N GLY A 145 3.48 -10.01 -11.86
CA GLY A 145 4.37 -10.31 -10.74
C GLY A 145 5.75 -10.83 -11.12
N GLU A 146 6.18 -10.64 -12.37
CA GLU A 146 7.58 -10.90 -12.77
C GLU A 146 8.55 -9.89 -12.15
N GLU A 147 8.10 -8.65 -11.92
CA GLU A 147 8.89 -7.60 -11.27
C GLU A 147 8.00 -6.69 -10.43
N TYR A 148 8.62 -6.01 -9.48
CA TYR A 148 7.95 -5.06 -8.61
C TYR A 148 8.68 -3.72 -8.57
N ILE A 149 7.92 -2.63 -8.47
CA ILE A 149 8.44 -1.30 -8.18
C ILE A 149 7.90 -0.89 -6.83
N TRP A 150 8.79 -0.64 -5.86
CA TRP A 150 8.43 -0.26 -4.51
C TRP A 150 8.94 1.14 -4.18
N TRP A 151 8.08 1.94 -3.59
CA TRP A 151 8.43 3.22 -2.99
C TRP A 151 8.95 3.03 -1.56
N SER A 152 10.09 3.62 -1.23
CA SER A 152 10.68 3.50 0.11
C SER A 152 11.47 4.74 0.51
N GLU A 153 11.42 5.07 1.80
CA GLU A 153 12.18 6.15 2.43
C GLU A 153 13.49 5.69 3.08
N ARG A 154 13.98 4.47 2.79
CA ARG A 154 15.20 3.91 3.43
C ARG A 154 16.46 4.78 3.38
N THR A 155 16.48 5.79 2.51
CA THR A 155 17.58 6.77 2.41
C THR A 155 17.29 8.12 3.06
N GLY A 156 16.19 8.25 3.81
CA GLY A 156 15.67 9.51 4.35
C GLY A 156 14.86 10.34 3.34
N TRP A 157 14.64 9.80 2.14
CA TRP A 157 13.87 10.44 1.06
C TRP A 157 13.07 9.36 0.34
N GLY A 158 11.81 9.66 -0.01
CA GLY A 158 10.97 8.75 -0.81
C GLY A 158 11.60 8.52 -2.19
N GLN A 159 11.91 7.26 -2.50
CA GLN A 159 12.58 6.86 -3.74
C GLN A 159 11.98 5.55 -4.28
N LEU A 160 12.16 5.30 -5.58
CA LEU A 160 11.66 4.09 -6.26
C LEU A 160 12.76 3.04 -6.41
N TYR A 161 12.41 1.80 -6.12
CA TYR A 161 13.27 0.62 -6.13
C TYR A 161 12.64 -0.48 -6.96
N ARG A 162 13.43 -1.21 -7.75
CA ARG A 162 12.96 -2.31 -8.60
C ARG A 162 13.38 -3.65 -8.03
N TYR A 163 12.46 -4.60 -8.00
CA TYR A 163 12.66 -5.97 -7.51
C TYR A 163 12.28 -6.99 -8.57
N ASP A 164 12.85 -8.19 -8.49
CA ASP A 164 12.42 -9.34 -9.28
C ASP A 164 11.22 -10.06 -8.64
N SER A 165 10.74 -11.11 -9.29
CA SER A 165 9.60 -11.93 -8.86
C SER A 165 9.78 -12.59 -7.49
N GLU A 166 11.02 -12.75 -7.04
CA GLU A 166 11.38 -13.36 -5.76
C GLU A 166 11.59 -12.31 -4.65
N GLY A 167 11.43 -11.02 -4.97
CA GLY A 167 11.63 -9.93 -4.01
C GLY A 167 13.10 -9.51 -3.84
N ASN A 168 14.01 -9.94 -4.71
CA ASN A 168 15.40 -9.46 -4.67
C ASN A 168 15.51 -8.09 -5.32
N LEU A 169 16.22 -7.16 -4.67
CA LEU A 169 16.47 -5.83 -5.21
C LEU A 169 17.34 -5.92 -6.48
N LYS A 170 16.80 -5.49 -7.62
CA LYS A 170 17.52 -5.43 -8.91
C LYS A 170 18.34 -4.15 -9.01
N ASN A 171 17.69 -3.01 -8.82
CA ASN A 171 18.32 -1.70 -8.88
C ASN A 171 17.49 -0.62 -8.17
N ARG A 172 18.14 0.49 -7.84
CA ARG A 172 17.46 1.75 -7.51
C ARG A 172 17.04 2.41 -8.81
N ILE A 173 15.78 2.80 -8.93
CA ILE A 173 15.27 3.50 -10.11
C ILE A 173 15.56 5.00 -9.97
N THR A 174 15.32 5.54 -8.77
CA THR A 174 15.63 6.92 -8.44
C THR A 174 16.64 7.01 -7.29
N GLN A 175 17.38 8.11 -7.27
CA GLN A 175 18.34 8.44 -6.23
C GLN A 175 18.54 9.95 -6.14
N GLY A 176 18.76 10.44 -4.91
CA GLY A 176 19.02 11.85 -4.61
C GLY A 176 18.38 12.29 -3.30
N ASN A 177 18.47 13.59 -3.03
CA ASN A 177 17.89 14.24 -1.85
C ASN A 177 16.62 15.01 -2.25
N PHE A 178 15.59 14.28 -2.63
CA PHE A 178 14.30 14.81 -3.08
C PHE A 178 13.22 13.75 -2.85
N VAL A 179 11.96 14.14 -2.74
CA VAL A 179 10.87 13.18 -2.54
C VAL A 179 10.27 12.80 -3.89
N VAL A 180 10.23 11.50 -4.20
CA VAL A 180 9.31 10.95 -5.21
C VAL A 180 7.91 10.96 -4.58
N GLY A 181 6.99 11.70 -5.17
CA GLY A 181 5.57 11.74 -4.82
C GLY A 181 4.77 10.65 -5.52
N ASP A 182 3.55 10.98 -5.94
CA ASP A 182 2.66 10.01 -6.57
C ASP A 182 3.23 9.48 -7.90
N VAL A 183 3.06 8.17 -8.11
CA VAL A 183 3.36 7.53 -9.38
C VAL A 183 2.17 7.76 -10.30
N VAL A 184 2.31 8.70 -11.24
CA VAL A 184 1.26 9.04 -12.20
C VAL A 184 1.01 7.88 -13.18
N LYS A 185 2.08 7.22 -13.65
CA LYS A 185 1.97 6.13 -14.61
C LYS A 185 3.21 5.23 -14.65
N ILE A 186 2.99 3.93 -14.76
CA ILE A 186 4.00 2.96 -15.16
C ILE A 186 3.73 2.50 -16.60
N ASP A 187 4.57 2.90 -17.55
CA ASP A 187 4.51 2.43 -18.94
C ASP A 187 5.44 1.22 -19.08
N THR A 188 4.88 0.01 -18.97
CA THR A 188 5.62 -1.25 -19.07
C THR A 188 6.22 -1.50 -20.45
N ALA A 189 5.51 -1.11 -21.52
CA ALA A 189 5.98 -1.26 -22.89
C ALA A 189 7.23 -0.42 -23.17
N ARG A 190 7.31 0.78 -22.60
CA ARG A 190 8.50 1.65 -22.68
C ARG A 190 9.47 1.46 -21.51
N GLN A 191 9.09 0.71 -20.48
CA GLN A 191 9.79 0.62 -19.19
C GLN A 191 10.11 2.01 -18.63
N THR A 192 9.11 2.89 -18.59
CA THR A 192 9.22 4.27 -18.10
C THR A 192 8.21 4.54 -17.01
N ILE A 193 8.66 5.15 -15.92
CA ILE A 193 7.80 5.63 -14.84
C ILE A 193 7.67 7.14 -14.97
N PHE A 194 6.44 7.62 -14.81
CA PHE A 194 6.10 9.02 -14.65
C PHE A 194 5.64 9.23 -13.22
N PHE A 195 6.22 10.21 -12.54
CA PHE A 195 5.97 10.45 -11.12
C PHE A 195 6.18 11.92 -10.78
N GLU A 196 5.51 12.37 -9.73
CA GLU A 196 5.68 13.68 -9.14
C GLU A 196 6.95 13.73 -8.29
N GLY A 197 7.63 14.86 -8.22
CA GLY A 197 8.81 15.01 -7.39
C GLY A 197 8.95 16.39 -6.79
N TYR A 198 9.50 16.44 -5.57
CA TYR A 198 9.58 17.64 -4.76
C TYR A 198 11.03 17.96 -4.37
N GLY A 199 11.47 19.19 -4.67
CA GLY A 199 12.75 19.75 -4.21
C GLY A 199 14.01 19.17 -4.87
N ARG A 200 13.90 18.55 -6.06
CA ARG A 200 15.04 17.93 -6.75
C ARG A 200 16.00 18.95 -7.37
N ASP A 201 15.45 19.98 -8.01
CA ASP A 201 16.22 20.92 -8.82
C ASP A 201 16.56 22.22 -8.06
N GLY A 202 16.45 22.18 -6.72
CA GLY A 202 16.79 23.30 -5.84
C GLY A 202 15.77 24.45 -5.88
N ASP A 203 14.61 24.19 -6.47
CA ASP A 203 13.43 25.03 -6.51
C ASP A 203 12.64 24.95 -5.19
N HIS A 204 11.49 25.61 -5.18
CA HIS A 204 10.65 25.67 -3.99
C HIS A 204 10.10 24.25 -3.67
N PRO A 205 10.32 23.71 -2.46
CA PRO A 205 10.03 22.31 -2.15
C PRO A 205 8.55 21.94 -2.14
N TYR A 206 7.66 22.94 -2.25
CA TYR A 206 6.21 22.73 -2.38
C TYR A 206 5.73 22.66 -3.83
N TYR A 207 6.61 22.86 -4.81
CA TYR A 207 6.23 22.73 -6.21
C TYR A 207 6.28 21.27 -6.62
N GLU A 208 5.14 20.80 -7.12
CA GLU A 208 5.01 19.50 -7.73
C GLU A 208 5.51 19.57 -9.16
N HIS A 209 6.58 18.83 -9.41
CA HIS A 209 7.16 18.70 -10.74
C HIS A 209 6.96 17.29 -11.26
N LEU A 210 6.60 17.17 -12.54
CA LEU A 210 6.47 15.89 -13.20
C LEU A 210 7.83 15.46 -13.75
N TYR A 211 8.22 14.23 -13.42
CA TYR A 211 9.44 13.61 -13.92
C TYR A 211 9.14 12.32 -14.67
N SER A 212 10.11 11.87 -15.46
CA SER A 212 10.11 10.52 -16.01
C SER A 212 11.49 9.88 -15.90
N VAL A 213 11.51 8.56 -15.74
CA VAL A 213 12.75 7.77 -15.65
C VAL A 213 12.53 6.37 -16.21
N LYS A 214 13.58 5.74 -16.77
CA LYS A 214 13.53 4.33 -17.17
C LYS A 214 13.64 3.42 -15.94
N PHE A 215 13.15 2.19 -16.03
CA PHE A 215 13.21 1.22 -14.91
C PHE A 215 14.64 0.91 -14.44
N ASP A 216 15.64 1.06 -15.31
CA ASP A 216 17.06 0.91 -14.97
C ASP A 216 17.68 2.18 -14.36
N GLY A 217 16.88 3.24 -14.17
CA GLY A 217 17.30 4.54 -13.65
C GLY A 217 17.89 5.49 -14.72
N SER A 218 17.98 5.06 -15.98
CA SER A 218 18.49 5.89 -17.07
C SER A 218 17.46 6.89 -17.58
N ASN A 219 17.94 7.87 -18.36
CA ASN A 219 17.09 8.84 -19.08
C ASN A 219 16.09 9.58 -18.17
N PHE A 220 16.56 9.98 -16.99
CA PHE A 220 15.80 10.83 -16.07
C PHE A 220 15.53 12.19 -16.69
N ARG A 221 14.27 12.65 -16.69
CA ARG A 221 13.85 13.93 -17.30
C ARG A 221 12.85 14.66 -16.42
N HIS A 222 13.05 15.97 -16.28
CA HIS A 222 12.06 16.93 -15.77
C HIS A 222 11.13 17.34 -16.91
N LEU A 223 9.83 17.12 -16.75
CA LEU A 223 8.82 17.35 -17.80
C LEU A 223 8.10 18.68 -17.63
N THR A 224 8.06 19.24 -16.41
CA THR A 224 7.43 20.53 -16.10
C THR A 224 8.43 21.47 -15.45
N SER A 225 9.36 21.98 -16.26
CA SER A 225 10.52 22.77 -15.80
C SER A 225 10.22 24.22 -15.43
N GLU A 226 8.95 24.63 -15.47
CA GLU A 226 8.57 25.98 -15.05
C GLU A 226 8.59 26.05 -13.53
N ASN A 227 8.98 27.20 -12.97
CA ASN A 227 9.06 27.38 -11.51
C ASN A 227 7.66 27.66 -10.94
N ALA A 228 6.78 26.66 -11.04
CA ALA A 228 5.39 26.69 -10.64
C ALA A 228 4.93 25.29 -10.22
N ASP A 229 3.78 25.25 -9.55
CA ASP A 229 3.09 23.99 -9.26
C ASP A 229 2.30 23.52 -10.49
N HIS A 230 2.44 22.25 -10.86
CA HIS A 230 1.78 21.65 -12.02
C HIS A 230 0.84 20.51 -11.58
N ARG A 231 -0.46 20.70 -11.76
CA ARG A 231 -1.53 19.73 -11.45
C ARG A 231 -2.28 19.28 -12.69
#